data_AF-A0AA88XJU0-F1
#
_entry.id   AF-A0AA88XJU0-F1
#
_cell.length_a   1.000
_cell.length_b   1.000
_cell.length_c   1.000
_cell.angle_alpha   90.00
_cell.angle_beta   90.00
_cell.angle_gamma   90.00
#
_symmetry.space_group_name_H-M   'P 1'
#
loop_
_entity.id
_entity.type
_entity.pdbx_description
1 polymer ?
#
loop_
_entity_poly.entity_id
_entity_poly.type
_entity_poly.pdbx_seq_one_letter_code
_entity_poly.pdbx_strand_id
1 'polypeptide(L)' 'MSDEVTEGVFLWSESGNIHPYSVSPWKELWVANQPDNSNLQQHCVMIRYTSSGYAFDDFKCTGNNKKHICQCDAA' A
#
# COMPACT_ATOMS: atom_id res chain seq x y z
N MET A 1 -4.86 -2.90 -1.83
CA MET A 1 -4.91 -2.14 -0.57
C MET A 1 -5.01 -0.66 -0.87
N SER A 2 -5.88 0.06 -0.15
CA SER A 2 -6.13 1.49 -0.36
C SER A 2 -6.61 2.17 0.92
N ASP A 3 -6.45 3.49 1.01
CA ASP A 3 -6.97 4.32 2.11
C ASP A 3 -8.02 5.37 1.64
N GLU A 4 -8.54 5.24 0.42
CA GLU A 4 -9.62 6.07 -0.16
C GLU A 4 -10.84 6.29 0.78
N VAL A 5 -11.16 5.30 1.63
CA VAL A 5 -12.30 5.38 2.56
C VAL A 5 -11.96 6.21 3.80
N THR A 6 -10.71 6.15 4.28
CA THR A 6 -10.25 6.83 5.48
C THR A 6 -8.75 7.07 5.35
N GLU A 7 -8.38 8.32 5.06
CA GLU A 7 -6.98 8.74 4.87
C GLU A 7 -6.08 8.26 6.02
N GLY A 8 -4.95 7.64 5.65
CA GLY A 8 -4.00 7.08 6.63
C GLY A 8 -4.43 5.74 7.23
N VAL A 9 -5.52 5.13 6.77
CA VAL A 9 -5.98 3.80 7.18
C VAL A 9 -6.09 2.90 5.95
N PHE A 10 -5.06 2.08 5.73
CA PHE A 10 -4.99 1.21 4.56
C PHE A 10 -5.81 -0.07 4.78
N LEU A 11 -6.78 -0.30 3.89
CA LEU A 11 -7.69 -1.43 3.89
C LEU A 11 -7.28 -2.45 2.83
N TRP A 12 -7.17 -3.72 3.22
CA TRP A 12 -7.03 -4.81 2.26
C TRP A 12 -8.38 -5.08 1.61
N SER A 13 -8.47 -4.98 0.27
CA SER A 13 -9.75 -4.95 -0.45
C SER A 13 -10.56 -6.24 -0.33
N GLU A 14 -9.89 -7.39 -0.24
CA GLU A 14 -10.56 -8.69 -0.20
C GLU A 14 -11.14 -9.01 1.18
N SER A 15 -10.38 -8.76 2.25
CA SER A 15 -10.77 -9.15 3.61
C SER A 15 -11.38 -8.00 4.42
N GLY A 16 -11.19 -6.75 3.99
CA GLY A 16 -11.51 -5.56 4.78
C GLY A 16 -10.56 -5.34 5.96
N ASN A 17 -9.48 -6.12 6.08
CA ASN A 17 -8.52 -5.97 7.17
C ASN A 17 -7.83 -4.61 7.10
N ILE A 18 -7.68 -3.99 8.26
CA ILE A 18 -6.99 -2.72 8.42
C ILE A 18 -5.50 -2.96 8.69
N HIS A 19 -4.64 -2.27 7.94
CA HIS A 19 -3.20 -2.22 8.14
C HIS A 19 -2.78 -0.79 8.51
N PRO A 20 -2.67 -0.47 9.81
CA PRO A 20 -2.27 0.86 10.26
C PRO A 20 -0.81 1.14 9.89
N TYR A 21 -0.55 2.12 9.01
CA TYR A 21 0.81 2.36 8.49
C TYR A 21 1.79 2.87 9.56
N SER A 22 1.30 3.51 10.62
CA SER A 22 2.12 4.23 11.60
C SER A 22 2.60 3.38 12.78
N VAL A 23 2.23 2.08 12.82
CA VAL A 23 2.55 1.17 13.94
C VAL A 23 3.35 -0.05 13.47
N SER A 24 4.26 -0.55 14.30
CA SER A 24 5.02 -1.78 14.02
C SER A 24 4.10 -3.02 14.15
N PRO A 25 4.30 -4.07 13.32
CA PRO A 25 5.34 -4.22 12.28
C PRO A 25 4.97 -3.57 10.94
N TRP A 26 3.74 -3.09 10.78
CA TRP A 26 3.25 -2.56 9.49
C TRP A 26 4.07 -1.38 8.97
N LYS A 27 4.50 -0.49 9.86
CA LYS A 27 5.39 0.64 9.55
C LYS A 27 6.69 0.21 8.87
N GLU A 28 7.22 -0.95 9.23
CA GLU A 28 8.51 -1.45 8.72
C GLU A 28 8.38 -2.00 7.29
N LEU A 29 7.15 -2.23 6.81
CA LEU A 29 6.91 -2.64 5.44
C LEU A 29 7.00 -1.47 4.47
N TRP A 30 6.96 -0.23 4.92
CA TRP A 30 6.98 0.96 4.05
C TRP A 30 8.41 1.41 3.74
N VAL A 31 8.59 1.94 2.54
CA VAL A 31 9.81 2.69 2.20
C VAL A 31 9.94 3.87 3.16
N ALA A 32 11.17 4.28 3.46
CA ALA A 32 11.42 5.47 4.27
C ALA A 32 10.63 6.68 3.75
N ASN A 33 9.96 7.38 4.66
CA ASN A 33 9.06 8.52 4.42
C ASN A 33 7.75 8.20 3.70
N GLN A 34 7.40 6.93 3.51
CA GLN A 34 6.08 6.54 3.00
C GLN A 34 5.14 6.08 4.13
N PRO A 35 3.82 6.21 3.93
CA PRO A 35 3.13 6.90 2.83
C PRO A 35 3.28 8.43 2.89
N ASP A 36 3.45 9.08 1.73
CA ASP A 36 3.70 10.53 1.62
C ASP A 36 2.57 11.32 0.95
N ASN A 37 1.56 10.61 0.43
CA ASN A 37 0.43 11.16 -0.30
C ASN A 37 0.83 12.26 -1.29
N SER A 38 1.83 11.99 -2.13
CA SER A 38 2.41 12.95 -3.06
C SER A 38 1.36 13.59 -3.96
N ASN A 39 1.29 14.93 -3.92
CA ASN A 39 0.27 15.75 -4.59
C ASN A 39 -1.17 15.46 -4.15
N LEU A 40 -1.38 14.91 -2.95
CA LEU A 40 -2.69 14.61 -2.36
C LEU A 40 -3.56 13.71 -3.25
N GLN A 41 -2.97 12.69 -3.88
CA GLN A 41 -3.66 11.83 -4.85
C GLN A 41 -3.22 10.35 -4.82
N GLN A 42 -2.49 9.90 -3.78
CA GLN A 42 -1.90 8.57 -3.73
C GLN A 42 -2.61 7.69 -2.70
N HIS A 43 -3.69 7.05 -3.11
CA HIS A 43 -4.54 6.27 -2.18
C HIS A 43 -4.46 4.75 -2.37
N CYS A 44 -3.49 4.25 -3.15
CA CYS A 44 -3.33 2.82 -3.42
C CYS A 44 -1.90 2.37 -3.14
N VAL A 45 -1.73 1.18 -2.55
CA VAL A 45 -0.39 0.67 -2.23
C VAL A 45 0.18 -0.14 -3.39
N MET A 46 1.46 0.08 -3.65
CA MET A 46 2.27 -0.75 -4.54
C MET A 46 3.49 -1.31 -3.81
N ILE A 47 4.04 -2.41 -4.33
CA ILE A 47 5.33 -2.94 -3.90
C ILE A 47 6.42 -2.36 -4.79
N ARG A 48 7.43 -1.74 -4.20
CA ARG A 48 8.66 -1.26 -4.86
C ARG A 48 9.84 -2.13 -4.46
N TYR A 49 10.78 -2.32 -5.39
CA TYR A 49 12.07 -2.91 -5.10
C TYR A 49 13.05 -1.81 -4.65
N THR A 50 13.66 -1.99 -3.49
CA THR A 50 14.62 -1.08 -2.87
C THR A 50 15.96 -1.80 -2.65
N SER A 51 16.97 -1.07 -2.19
CA SER A 51 18.25 -1.67 -1.78
C SER A 51 18.12 -2.67 -0.61
N SER A 52 17.05 -2.58 0.17
CA SER A 52 16.78 -3.46 1.33
C SER A 52 15.76 -4.55 1.04
N GLY A 53 15.34 -4.72 -0.23
CA GLY A 53 14.32 -5.68 -0.66
C GLY A 53 13.01 -5.01 -1.06
N TYR A 54 11.90 -5.73 -0.91
CA TYR A 54 10.56 -5.26 -1.29
C TYR A 54 9.91 -4.48 -0.16
N ALA A 55 9.35 -3.31 -0.48
CA ALA A 55 8.66 -2.45 0.47
C ALA A 55 7.44 -1.76 -0.17
N PHE A 56 6.55 -1.25 0.67
CA PHE A 56 5.32 -0.55 0.33
C PHE A 56 5.56 0.92 0.07
N ASP A 57 4.78 1.46 -0.86
CA ASP A 57 4.75 2.85 -1.25
C ASP A 57 3.32 3.15 -1.70
N ASP A 58 2.77 4.29 -1.31
CA ASP A 58 1.47 4.75 -1.77
C ASP A 58 1.61 5.42 -3.13
N PHE A 59 0.61 5.19 -3.96
CA PHE A 59 0.62 5.63 -5.33
C PHE A 59 -0.78 5.94 -5.80
N LYS A 60 -0.87 6.80 -6.81
CA LYS A 60 -2.11 7.08 -7.52
C LYS A 60 -2.75 5.78 -8.00
N CYS A 61 -4.00 5.55 -7.65
CA CYS A 61 -4.72 4.33 -8.02
C CYS A 61 -4.87 4.15 -9.54
N THR A 62 -5.00 5.28 -10.26
CA THR A 62 -5.20 5.31 -11.71
C THR A 62 -3.89 5.51 -12.48
N GLY A 63 -3.81 4.94 -13.68
CA GLY A 63 -2.67 5.05 -14.58
C GLY A 63 -2.44 3.77 -15.40
N ASN A 64 -1.85 3.91 -16.59
CA ASN A 64 -1.59 2.77 -17.46
C ASN A 64 -0.41 1.90 -16.95
N ASN A 65 -0.47 0.59 -17.23
CA ASN A 65 0.62 -0.39 -17.05
C ASN A 65 1.04 -0.76 -15.62
N LYS A 66 0.13 -0.66 -14.64
CA LYS A 66 0.42 -1.18 -13.30
C LYS A 66 0.25 -2.70 -13.23
N LYS A 67 1.33 -3.40 -12.91
CA LYS A 67 1.27 -4.82 -12.54
C LYS A 67 0.71 -4.95 -11.13
N HIS A 68 -0.12 -5.96 -10.89
CA HIS A 68 -0.73 -6.24 -9.60
C HIS A 68 -0.53 -7.72 -9.23
N ILE A 69 -0.64 -8.01 -7.94
CA ILE A 69 -0.60 -9.36 -7.39
C ILE A 69 -2.00 -9.65 -6.85
N CYS A 70 -2.56 -10.79 -7.21
CA CYS A 70 -3.81 -11.28 -6.65
C CYS A 70 -3.51 -12.29 -5.54
N GLN A 71 -4.29 -12.26 -4.46
CA GLN A 71 -4.33 -13.33 -3.48
C GLN A 71 -5.44 -14.31 -3.87
N CYS A 72 -5.13 -15.60 -3.86
CA CYS A 72 -6.10 -16.67 -3.99
C CYS A 72 -5.96 -17.58 -2.78
N ASP A 73 -7.08 -18.04 -2.22
CA ASP A 73 -7.03 -19.06 -1.17
C ASP A 73 -6.56 -20.39 -1.78
N ALA A 74 -5.72 -21.11 -1.02
CA ALA A 74 -5.35 -22.47 -1.40
C ALA A 74 -6.58 -23.37 -1.23
N ALA A 75 -6.91 -24.12 -2.28
CA ALA A 75 -8.01 -25.08 -2.30
C ALA A 75 -7.80 -26.25 -1.33
#